data_AF-A0A8B8TE48-F1
#
_entry.id   AF-A0A8B8TE48-F1
#
_cell.length_a   1.000
_cell.length_b   1.000
_cell.length_c   1.000
_cell.angle_alpha   90.00
_cell.angle_beta   90.00
_cell.angle_gamma   90.00
#
_symmetry.space_group_name_H-M   'P 1'
#
loop_
_entity.id
_entity.type
_entity.pdbx_description
1 polymer ?
#
loop_
_entity_poly.entity_id
_entity_poly.type
_entity_poly.pdbx_seq_one_letter_code
_entity_poly.pdbx_strand_id
1 'polypeptide(L)'
;MATSSVSKGCFVFKPNFKKRKISVPVEDYFNKGKDESEDSKLRFETYQLIWQQMKSETERLQEELNKNLFDSLIEFLQKSHSGFQKNSRDWGCQIKLREIPTAALVLGVNVTDHDLTFRSLTEVLQNNVTPYVVSLQAKDCPDMKHFLKKLTSQLMDCNMDVQSKEKESVQVTQKKTHYSMDSLSNWYMNVTQKTDPKMPRKKRTSSQWQSPPVVLILKDMESFTTKVLQDFIIISSQHRHEFPLILIFGIATSSIIIHRLLPHAVSSLLCIELFQSLSCKEHLNTVLDKLLLTTQFPFKLSEKVLQILTNIFLYHDFSIQNFIKGLQLSLLEHFCSQPLSVLCCNLPEAKRRINFLSDNQCENIRRLPSFRRYVEKQASEKQVALLTNERVLKEETQSLLENLHVYHMNYFLVLRYLHQFTSSLPKYPLGRQIRELYCTCLEKNVWDSEEYASALQLLRMLAKDELISILQKCFKVFKSSSEKQLGSSAKKIEEFLAQFQSLDAEAKEEEDTPGSQSKGLQKTDLYHLQKSLLEMKELRRTSKKQTKFEVLREQVVNFIDGLVRGLLEISYGE
;
A
#
# COMPACT_ATOMS: atom_id res chain seq x y z
N MET A 1 5.80 3.07 -51.64
CA MET A 1 6.27 1.72 -51.26
C MET A 1 5.04 0.91 -50.93
N ALA A 2 4.84 -0.25 -51.55
CA ALA A 2 3.77 -1.16 -51.14
C ALA A 2 4.08 -1.66 -49.72
N THR A 3 3.24 -1.29 -48.76
CA THR A 3 3.42 -1.56 -47.33
C THR A 3 2.96 -2.96 -46.92
N SER A 4 2.35 -3.72 -47.84
CA SER A 4 1.93 -5.09 -47.66
C SER A 4 2.38 -5.96 -48.85
N SER A 5 2.87 -7.17 -48.55
CA SER A 5 3.20 -8.20 -49.54
C SER A 5 2.64 -9.54 -49.08
N VAL A 6 2.16 -10.34 -50.03
CA VAL A 6 1.55 -11.67 -49.79
C VAL A 6 2.61 -12.72 -49.42
N SER A 7 3.88 -12.51 -49.74
CA SER A 7 4.95 -13.52 -49.57
C SER A 7 5.85 -13.32 -48.34
N LYS A 8 5.77 -12.18 -47.66
CA LYS A 8 6.65 -11.84 -46.52
C LYS A 8 5.83 -11.45 -45.30
N GLY A 9 6.17 -12.00 -44.14
CA GLY A 9 5.47 -11.75 -42.86
C GLY A 9 6.02 -10.60 -42.02
N CYS A 10 7.25 -10.12 -42.28
CA CYS A 10 7.88 -9.05 -41.50
C CYS A 10 8.43 -7.95 -42.42
N PHE A 11 8.00 -6.70 -42.19
CA PHE A 11 8.50 -5.51 -42.90
C PHE A 11 9.18 -4.58 -41.90
N VAL A 12 10.47 -4.33 -42.09
CA VAL A 12 11.26 -3.47 -41.20
C VAL A 12 11.50 -2.12 -41.88
N PHE A 13 10.85 -1.07 -41.38
CA PHE A 13 11.04 0.30 -41.85
C PHE A 13 12.12 0.99 -41.00
N LYS A 14 13.34 1.09 -41.53
CA LYS A 14 14.41 1.88 -40.89
C LYS A 14 14.48 3.26 -41.57
N PRO A 15 14.47 4.38 -40.81
CA PRO A 15 14.68 5.70 -41.39
C PRO A 15 16.10 5.79 -41.98
N ASN A 16 16.23 6.35 -43.20
CA ASN A 16 17.53 6.49 -43.87
C ASN A 16 18.51 7.31 -43.01
N PHE A 17 19.70 6.78 -42.79
CA PHE A 17 20.78 7.31 -41.91
C PHE A 17 21.18 8.79 -42.14
N LYS A 18 20.75 9.43 -43.25
CA LYS A 18 21.08 10.82 -43.60
C LYS A 18 20.10 11.87 -43.07
N LYS A 19 18.92 11.48 -42.57
CA LYS A 19 18.01 12.40 -41.85
C LYS A 19 18.21 12.16 -40.37
N ARG A 20 18.74 13.17 -39.66
CA ARG A 20 18.97 13.14 -38.21
C ARG A 20 17.72 12.55 -37.52
N LYS A 21 17.94 11.56 -36.65
CA LYS A 21 16.93 11.12 -35.67
C LYS A 21 16.73 12.24 -34.66
N ILE A 22 16.12 13.34 -35.05
CA ILE A 22 15.48 14.24 -34.10
C ILE A 22 14.20 13.50 -33.74
N SER A 23 14.28 12.66 -32.70
CA SER A 23 13.08 12.23 -32.01
C SER A 23 12.42 13.52 -31.52
N VAL A 24 11.22 13.76 -32.01
CA VAL A 24 10.37 14.85 -31.51
C VAL A 24 10.29 14.71 -29.99
N PRO A 25 10.57 15.77 -29.21
CA PRO A 25 10.47 15.73 -27.75
C PRO A 25 9.08 15.24 -27.34
N VAL A 26 8.97 14.52 -26.21
CA VAL A 26 7.70 13.92 -25.76
C VAL A 26 6.63 15.00 -25.55
N GLU A 27 7.09 16.19 -25.18
CA GLU A 27 6.36 17.44 -24.99
C GLU A 27 5.55 17.84 -26.25
N ASP A 28 6.07 17.58 -27.45
CA ASP A 28 5.39 17.92 -28.71
C ASP A 28 4.29 16.91 -29.08
N TYR A 29 4.34 15.68 -28.56
CA TYR A 29 3.22 14.72 -28.71
C TYR A 29 2.04 15.04 -27.80
N PHE A 30 2.29 15.77 -26.71
CA PHE A 30 1.28 16.32 -25.81
C PHE A 30 0.54 17.49 -26.49
N ASN A 31 1.26 18.27 -27.31
CA ASN A 31 0.76 19.44 -28.05
C ASN A 31 0.08 19.06 -29.37
N LYS A 32 -1.04 18.32 -29.34
CA LYS A 32 -1.80 18.06 -30.59
C LYS A 32 -2.68 19.24 -31.04
N GLY A 33 -2.88 20.25 -30.18
CA GLY A 33 -3.64 21.47 -30.46
C GLY A 33 -2.74 22.68 -30.75
N LYS A 34 -3.30 23.69 -31.45
CA LYS A 34 -2.63 24.98 -31.73
C LYS A 34 -2.72 25.99 -30.57
N ASP A 35 -3.40 25.66 -29.49
CA ASP A 35 -3.64 26.58 -28.38
C ASP A 35 -2.60 26.36 -27.26
N GLU A 36 -1.82 27.42 -27.00
CA GLU A 36 -0.87 27.61 -25.90
C GLU A 36 0.21 26.52 -25.69
N SER A 37 1.27 26.59 -26.51
CA SER A 37 2.46 25.74 -26.40
C SER A 37 3.22 25.87 -25.08
N GLU A 38 3.06 26.99 -24.35
CA GLU A 38 3.75 27.22 -23.07
C GLU A 38 3.00 26.57 -21.90
N ASP A 39 1.67 26.70 -21.87
CA ASP A 39 0.83 26.07 -20.85
C ASP A 39 0.88 24.54 -20.94
N SER A 40 0.84 24.01 -22.16
CA SER A 40 0.88 22.56 -22.38
C SER A 40 2.22 21.92 -21.93
N LYS A 41 3.34 22.62 -22.10
CA LYS A 41 4.64 22.20 -21.54
C LYS A 41 4.64 22.23 -20.02
N LEU A 42 4.12 23.31 -19.42
CA LEU A 42 4.05 23.46 -17.98
C LEU A 42 3.14 22.39 -17.33
N ARG A 43 2.06 21.99 -18.00
CA ARG A 43 1.19 20.88 -17.58
C ARG A 43 1.91 19.54 -17.61
N PHE A 44 2.69 19.29 -18.66
CA PHE A 44 3.47 18.07 -18.75
C PHE A 44 4.55 17.99 -17.66
N GLU A 45 5.22 19.09 -17.36
CA GLU A 45 6.17 19.17 -16.24
C GLU A 45 5.48 18.88 -14.89
N THR A 46 4.29 19.45 -14.65
CA THR A 46 3.53 19.12 -13.42
C THR A 46 3.11 17.68 -13.33
N TYR A 47 2.65 17.11 -14.44
CA TYR A 47 2.27 15.71 -14.52
C TYR A 47 3.47 14.82 -14.16
N GLN A 48 4.63 15.08 -14.76
CA GLN A 48 5.85 14.32 -14.48
C GLN A 48 6.27 14.43 -13.02
N LEU A 49 6.22 15.63 -12.44
CA LEU A 49 6.59 15.86 -11.04
C LEU A 49 5.67 15.10 -10.09
N ILE A 50 4.35 15.24 -10.25
CA ILE A 50 3.36 14.53 -9.41
C ILE A 50 3.50 13.02 -9.59
N TRP A 51 3.66 12.55 -10.82
CA TRP A 51 3.83 11.12 -11.10
C TRP A 51 5.09 10.55 -10.47
N GLN A 52 6.23 11.24 -10.56
CA GLN A 52 7.47 10.83 -9.92
C GLN A 52 7.33 10.77 -8.40
N GLN A 53 6.67 11.76 -7.80
CA GLN A 53 6.38 11.76 -6.37
C GLN A 53 5.50 10.57 -5.98
N MET A 54 4.36 10.36 -6.65
CA MET A 54 3.46 9.22 -6.38
C MET A 54 4.19 7.89 -6.54
N LYS A 55 5.01 7.73 -7.59
CA LYS A 55 5.80 6.52 -7.81
C LYS A 55 6.82 6.30 -6.70
N SER A 56 7.57 7.34 -6.32
CA SER A 56 8.58 7.25 -5.25
C SER A 56 7.96 6.92 -3.89
N GLU A 57 6.80 7.51 -3.56
CA GLU A 57 6.07 7.18 -2.35
C GLU A 57 5.55 5.74 -2.39
N THR A 58 5.08 5.28 -3.55
CA THR A 58 4.62 3.89 -3.68
C THR A 58 5.75 2.88 -3.50
N GLU A 59 6.92 3.15 -4.08
CA GLU A 59 8.11 2.31 -3.92
C GLU A 59 8.58 2.29 -2.45
N ARG A 60 8.62 3.46 -1.78
CA ARG A 60 8.91 3.57 -0.34
C ARG A 60 7.93 2.77 0.52
N LEU A 61 6.63 2.89 0.26
CA LEU A 61 5.60 2.14 0.99
C LEU A 61 5.75 0.64 0.78
N GLN A 62 6.05 0.22 -0.45
CA GLN A 62 6.30 -1.19 -0.74
C GLN A 62 7.54 -1.72 0.01
N GLU A 63 8.62 -0.95 0.05
CA GLU A 63 9.80 -1.29 0.85
C GLU A 63 9.47 -1.37 2.34
N GLU A 64 8.77 -0.38 2.90
CA GLU A 64 8.36 -0.35 4.31
C GLU A 64 7.52 -1.55 4.72
N LEU A 65 6.54 -1.90 3.89
CA LEU A 65 5.67 -3.05 4.13
C LEU A 65 6.45 -4.38 4.07
N ASN A 66 7.44 -4.46 3.18
CA ASN A 66 8.25 -5.66 3.01
C ASN A 66 9.40 -5.77 4.03
N LYS A 67 9.82 -4.68 4.69
CA LYS A 67 10.91 -4.69 5.69
C LYS A 67 10.72 -5.75 6.76
N ASN A 68 9.53 -5.82 7.38
CA ASN A 68 9.25 -6.80 8.44
C ASN A 68 9.45 -8.26 7.96
N LEU A 69 9.07 -8.54 6.69
CA LEU A 69 9.25 -9.86 6.09
C LEU A 69 10.72 -10.12 5.77
N PHE A 70 11.41 -9.12 5.21
CA PHE A 70 12.83 -9.21 4.89
C PHE A 70 13.68 -9.38 6.14
N ASP A 71 13.38 -8.68 7.24
CA ASP A 71 14.08 -8.81 8.51
C ASP A 71 13.88 -10.21 9.09
N SER A 72 12.64 -10.73 9.07
CA SER A 72 12.34 -12.10 9.48
C SER A 72 13.08 -13.14 8.62
N LEU A 73 13.19 -12.91 7.31
CA LEU A 73 13.94 -13.76 6.39
C LEU A 73 15.45 -13.68 6.64
N ILE A 74 16.00 -12.49 6.89
CA ILE A 74 17.41 -12.30 7.22
C ILE A 74 17.74 -13.02 8.53
N GLU A 75 16.91 -12.88 9.56
CA GLU A 75 17.07 -13.62 10.81
C GLU A 75 17.07 -15.14 10.58
N PHE A 76 16.16 -15.64 9.75
CA PHE A 76 16.11 -17.05 9.39
C PHE A 76 17.36 -17.52 8.65
N LEU A 77 17.83 -16.73 7.67
CA LEU A 77 19.06 -17.01 6.94
C LEU A 77 20.24 -17.05 7.90
N GLN A 78 20.42 -16.04 8.75
CA GLN A 78 21.48 -15.99 9.76
C GLN A 78 21.44 -17.19 10.73
N LYS A 79 20.25 -17.58 11.20
CA LYS A 79 20.06 -18.79 12.02
C LYS A 79 20.50 -20.04 11.27
N SER A 80 20.09 -20.19 10.01
CA SER A 80 20.46 -21.30 9.13
C SER A 80 21.97 -21.36 8.85
N HIS A 81 22.63 -20.20 8.68
CA HIS A 81 24.09 -20.12 8.51
C HIS A 81 24.84 -20.50 9.77
N SER A 82 24.36 -20.08 10.95
CA SER A 82 24.97 -20.49 12.23
C SER A 82 24.87 -22.01 12.43
N GLY A 83 23.79 -22.64 11.96
CA GLY A 83 23.62 -24.09 11.96
C GLY A 83 24.66 -24.80 11.09
N PHE A 84 25.01 -24.22 9.94
CA PHE A 84 26.08 -24.72 9.06
C PHE A 84 27.49 -24.55 9.67
N GLN A 85 27.70 -23.54 10.51
CA GLN A 85 28.98 -23.27 11.16
C GLN A 85 29.25 -24.15 12.39
N LYS A 86 28.20 -24.61 13.09
CA LYS A 86 28.28 -25.53 14.23
C LYS A 86 28.56 -26.97 13.77
N ASN A 87 29.68 -27.17 13.09
CA ASN A 87 30.22 -28.47 12.72
C ASN A 87 30.84 -29.16 13.95
N SER A 88 29.99 -29.63 14.87
CA SER A 88 30.35 -30.64 15.89
C SER A 88 30.12 -32.04 15.31
N ARG A 89 31.03 -32.95 15.64
CA ARG A 89 31.18 -34.33 15.16
C ARG A 89 30.08 -35.30 15.67
N ASP A 90 28.83 -34.84 15.79
CA ASP A 90 27.73 -35.64 16.32
C ASP A 90 26.88 -36.24 15.19
N TRP A 91 26.62 -37.55 15.26
CA TRP A 91 25.93 -38.34 14.24
C TRP A 91 24.49 -37.86 13.95
N GLY A 92 23.82 -37.26 14.94
CA GLY A 92 22.51 -36.61 14.77
C GLY A 92 22.55 -35.32 13.94
N CYS A 93 23.70 -34.67 13.84
CA CYS A 93 23.89 -33.51 12.97
C CYS A 93 24.09 -33.93 11.51
N GLN A 94 24.64 -35.11 11.21
CA GLN A 94 24.84 -35.58 9.82
C GLN A 94 23.53 -35.81 9.05
N ILE A 95 22.45 -36.18 9.73
CA ILE A 95 21.10 -36.25 9.13
C ILE A 95 20.57 -34.83 8.84
N LYS A 96 20.76 -33.89 9.78
CA LYS A 96 20.44 -32.47 9.58
C LYS A 96 21.31 -31.79 8.51
N LEU A 97 22.49 -32.34 8.18
CA LEU A 97 23.38 -31.82 7.12
C LEU A 97 22.84 -32.07 5.71
N ARG A 98 21.95 -33.05 5.52
CA ARG A 98 21.33 -33.32 4.21
C ARG A 98 20.10 -32.45 3.93
N GLU A 99 19.53 -31.86 4.97
CA GLU A 99 18.37 -30.98 4.84
C GLU A 99 18.78 -29.62 4.27
N ILE A 100 18.08 -29.20 3.22
CA ILE A 100 18.26 -27.89 2.61
C ILE A 100 17.32 -26.91 3.32
N PRO A 101 17.85 -25.87 4.00
CA PRO A 101 17.01 -24.83 4.58
C PRO A 101 16.29 -24.12 3.44
N THR A 102 14.98 -24.04 3.59
CA THR A 102 14.07 -23.55 2.56
C THR A 102 13.09 -22.59 3.19
N ALA A 103 13.07 -21.34 2.72
CA ALA A 103 12.04 -20.38 3.06
C ALA A 103 10.90 -20.48 2.05
N ALA A 104 9.70 -20.85 2.51
CA ALA A 104 8.51 -20.86 1.68
C ALA A 104 7.75 -19.54 1.86
N LEU A 105 7.83 -18.68 0.85
CA LEU A 105 7.29 -17.33 0.85
C LEU A 105 5.95 -17.31 0.12
N VAL A 106 4.86 -17.19 0.88
CA VAL A 106 3.49 -17.13 0.36
C VAL A 106 3.18 -15.69 -0.02
N LEU A 107 3.22 -15.39 -1.32
CA LEU A 107 3.11 -14.03 -1.85
C LEU A 107 1.72 -13.69 -2.39
N GLY A 108 0.85 -14.67 -2.62
CA GLY A 108 -0.48 -14.44 -3.19
C GLY A 108 -0.53 -14.46 -4.72
N VAL A 109 -1.72 -14.23 -5.27
CA VAL A 109 -2.07 -14.45 -6.70
C VAL A 109 -1.50 -13.37 -7.65
N ASN A 110 -0.94 -12.29 -7.12
CA ASN A 110 -0.45 -11.12 -7.87
C ASN A 110 0.97 -11.30 -8.45
N VAL A 111 1.11 -12.22 -9.41
CA VAL A 111 2.40 -12.61 -10.05
C VAL A 111 3.24 -11.42 -10.54
N THR A 112 2.62 -10.34 -11.03
CA THR A 112 3.35 -9.17 -11.56
C THR A 112 4.10 -8.38 -10.48
N ASP A 113 3.57 -8.36 -9.26
CA ASP A 113 4.10 -7.54 -8.17
C ASP A 113 5.31 -8.23 -7.52
N HIS A 114 5.34 -9.57 -7.58
CA HIS A 114 6.41 -10.40 -7.04
C HIS A 114 7.76 -10.06 -7.64
N ASP A 115 7.80 -9.72 -8.93
CA ASP A 115 9.05 -9.34 -9.59
C ASP A 115 9.73 -8.13 -8.96
N LEU A 116 8.96 -7.14 -8.47
CA LEU A 116 9.52 -6.01 -7.74
C LEU A 116 9.99 -6.44 -6.36
N THR A 117 9.17 -7.21 -5.62
CA THR A 117 9.55 -7.69 -4.28
C THR A 117 10.81 -8.54 -4.29
N PHE A 118 10.98 -9.40 -5.29
CA PHE A 118 12.17 -10.24 -5.43
C PHE A 118 13.42 -9.44 -5.83
N ARG A 119 13.27 -8.33 -6.59
CA ARG A 119 14.39 -7.42 -6.86
C ARG A 119 14.84 -6.74 -5.58
N SER A 120 13.91 -6.15 -4.82
CA SER A 120 14.20 -5.54 -3.52
C SER A 120 14.81 -6.56 -2.55
N LEU A 121 14.28 -7.78 -2.50
CA LEU A 121 14.85 -8.86 -1.68
C LEU A 121 16.27 -9.23 -2.12
N THR A 122 16.53 -9.28 -3.43
CA THR A 122 17.88 -9.55 -3.95
C THR A 122 18.88 -8.48 -3.50
N GLU A 123 18.50 -7.20 -3.60
CA GLU A 123 19.33 -6.07 -3.17
C GLU A 123 19.57 -6.09 -1.65
N VAL A 124 18.53 -6.35 -0.85
CA VAL A 124 18.63 -6.45 0.61
C VAL A 124 19.52 -7.61 1.05
N LEU A 125 19.41 -8.77 0.39
CA LEU A 125 20.24 -9.94 0.71
C LEU A 125 21.70 -9.77 0.31
N GLN A 126 21.97 -9.09 -0.82
CA GLN A 126 23.32 -8.73 -1.26
C GLN A 126 24.03 -7.82 -0.25
N ASN A 127 23.29 -6.90 0.37
CA ASN A 127 23.86 -5.96 1.35
C ASN A 127 24.11 -6.60 2.72
N ASN A 128 23.24 -7.50 3.19
CA ASN A 128 23.24 -7.96 4.58
C ASN A 128 23.81 -9.36 4.82
N VAL A 129 23.60 -10.30 3.89
CA VAL A 129 23.90 -11.73 4.14
C VAL A 129 24.96 -12.22 3.19
N THR A 130 24.74 -12.09 1.87
CA THR A 130 25.67 -12.66 0.89
C THR A 130 25.68 -12.02 -0.48
N PRO A 131 26.86 -11.97 -1.12
CA PRO A 131 26.99 -11.49 -2.50
C PRO A 131 26.37 -12.46 -3.54
N TYR A 132 26.10 -13.72 -3.18
CA TYR A 132 25.59 -14.75 -4.09
C TYR A 132 24.08 -14.98 -3.95
N VAL A 133 23.31 -14.15 -4.65
CA VAL A 133 21.85 -14.29 -4.73
C VAL A 133 21.44 -14.49 -6.18
N VAL A 134 20.71 -15.57 -6.45
CA VAL A 134 20.28 -15.94 -7.79
C VAL A 134 18.77 -16.06 -7.84
N SER A 135 18.14 -15.50 -8.87
CA SER A 135 16.70 -15.64 -9.10
C SER A 135 16.41 -16.37 -10.41
N LEU A 136 15.64 -17.47 -10.32
CA LEU A 136 15.22 -18.28 -11.45
C LEU A 136 13.70 -18.20 -11.65
N GLN A 137 13.30 -18.13 -12.92
CA GLN A 137 11.91 -18.22 -13.36
C GLN A 137 11.64 -19.59 -14.00
N ALA A 138 10.40 -20.06 -13.90
CA ALA A 138 10.00 -21.37 -14.44
C ALA A 138 10.02 -21.39 -15.99
N LYS A 139 9.59 -20.29 -16.63
CA LYS A 139 9.59 -20.12 -18.11
C LYS A 139 10.94 -20.38 -18.75
N ASP A 140 11.97 -20.16 -17.96
CA ASP A 140 13.36 -20.17 -18.35
C ASP A 140 14.03 -21.54 -18.20
N CYS A 141 13.38 -22.49 -17.52
CA CYS A 141 13.95 -23.76 -17.08
C CYS A 141 13.02 -24.95 -17.43
N PRO A 142 12.91 -25.35 -18.72
CA PRO A 142 12.14 -26.54 -19.09
C PRO A 142 12.83 -27.85 -18.67
N ASP A 143 14.17 -27.90 -18.75
CA ASP A 143 14.99 -29.07 -18.45
C ASP A 143 16.06 -28.78 -17.38
N MET A 144 16.52 -29.82 -16.69
CA MET A 144 17.63 -29.75 -15.73
C MET A 144 18.90 -29.12 -16.29
N LYS A 145 19.21 -29.37 -17.57
CA LYS A 145 20.37 -28.77 -18.23
C LYS A 145 20.25 -27.25 -18.35
N HIS A 146 19.06 -26.76 -18.68
CA HIS A 146 18.78 -25.34 -18.79
C HIS A 146 18.81 -24.67 -17.41
N PHE A 147 18.25 -25.35 -16.40
CA PHE A 147 18.28 -24.92 -15.00
C PHE A 147 19.71 -24.72 -14.50
N LEU A 148 20.56 -25.75 -14.60
CA LEU A 148 21.96 -25.68 -14.14
C LEU A 148 22.79 -24.66 -14.94
N LYS A 149 22.54 -24.54 -16.25
CA LYS A 149 23.20 -23.53 -17.09
C LYS A 149 22.86 -22.11 -16.63
N LYS A 150 21.58 -21.83 -16.35
CA LYS A 150 21.15 -20.50 -15.88
C LYS A 150 21.63 -20.19 -14.48
N LEU A 151 21.53 -21.16 -13.56
CA LEU A 151 22.09 -21.05 -12.21
C LEU A 151 23.58 -20.67 -12.26
N THR A 152 24.36 -21.40 -13.07
CA THR A 152 25.80 -21.13 -13.17
C THR A 152 26.07 -19.79 -13.83
N SER A 153 25.36 -19.44 -14.92
CA SER A 153 25.54 -18.14 -15.58
C SER A 153 25.28 -16.99 -14.60
N GLN A 154 24.18 -17.04 -13.85
CA GLN A 154 23.84 -15.98 -12.90
C GLN A 154 24.83 -15.90 -11.73
N LEU A 155 25.35 -17.03 -11.23
CA LEU A 155 26.40 -17.03 -10.21
C LEU A 155 27.72 -16.42 -10.71
N MET A 156 28.07 -16.67 -11.97
CA MET A 156 29.23 -16.05 -12.62
C MET A 156 29.02 -14.54 -12.80
N ASP A 157 27.81 -14.12 -13.18
CA ASP A 157 27.44 -12.72 -13.39
C ASP A 157 27.40 -11.94 -12.06
N CYS A 158 26.91 -12.53 -10.97
CA CYS A 158 26.91 -11.91 -9.62
C CYS A 158 28.33 -11.57 -9.11
N ASN A 159 29.35 -12.34 -9.50
CA ASN A 159 30.74 -12.02 -9.17
C ASN A 159 31.27 -10.78 -9.92
N MET A 160 30.65 -10.42 -11.05
CA MET A 160 31.08 -9.28 -11.87
C MET A 160 30.44 -7.96 -11.44
N ASP A 161 29.26 -7.99 -10.84
CA ASP A 161 28.60 -6.77 -10.35
C ASP A 161 29.28 -6.16 -9.10
N VAL A 162 29.99 -6.97 -8.30
CA VAL A 162 30.76 -6.49 -7.13
C VAL A 162 32.09 -5.82 -7.55
N GLN A 163 32.58 -6.06 -8.77
CA GLN A 163 33.79 -5.45 -9.33
C GLN A 163 33.38 -4.38 -10.36
N SER A 164 32.98 -3.22 -9.87
CA SER A 164 32.43 -2.08 -10.63
C SER A 164 32.92 -1.88 -12.08
N LYS A 165 31.93 -1.76 -12.99
CA LYS A 165 31.86 -0.86 -14.15
C LYS A 165 33.21 -0.39 -14.75
N GLU A 166 33.77 -1.20 -15.64
CA GLU A 166 34.41 -0.67 -16.86
C GLU A 166 33.80 -1.40 -18.06
N LYS A 167 33.25 -0.61 -18.98
CA LYS A 167 32.70 -1.09 -20.25
C LYS A 167 33.83 -1.72 -21.04
N GLU A 168 33.62 -2.94 -21.51
CA GLU A 168 33.45 -3.15 -22.94
C GLU A 168 32.79 -4.51 -23.23
N SER A 169 31.81 -4.43 -24.13
CA SER A 169 31.11 -5.52 -24.74
C SER A 169 32.07 -6.52 -25.38
N VAL A 170 32.34 -7.63 -24.70
CA VAL A 170 32.76 -8.86 -25.36
C VAL A 170 31.58 -9.80 -25.29
N GLN A 171 30.98 -10.04 -26.46
CA GLN A 171 30.07 -11.15 -26.70
C GLN A 171 30.79 -12.45 -26.33
N VAL A 172 30.67 -12.90 -25.09
CA VAL A 172 31.02 -14.27 -24.76
C VAL A 172 29.86 -15.13 -25.26
N THR A 173 29.99 -15.56 -26.51
CA THR A 173 29.34 -16.80 -26.97
C THR A 173 29.74 -17.90 -25.98
N GLN A 174 28.89 -18.12 -24.96
CA GLN A 174 29.01 -19.26 -24.05
C GLN A 174 28.84 -20.53 -24.90
N LYS A 175 29.96 -21.08 -25.37
CA LYS A 175 30.04 -22.41 -25.96
C LYS A 175 29.34 -23.39 -25.01
N LYS A 176 28.69 -24.41 -25.57
CA LYS A 176 27.94 -25.45 -24.86
C LYS A 176 28.87 -26.26 -23.95
N THR A 177 29.31 -25.70 -22.83
CA THR A 177 30.03 -26.41 -21.79
C THR A 177 29.00 -27.22 -21.01
N HIS A 178 29.31 -28.48 -20.71
CA HIS A 178 28.47 -29.31 -19.85
C HIS A 178 28.57 -28.76 -18.43
N TYR A 179 27.57 -28.00 -18.01
CA TYR A 179 27.45 -27.54 -16.63
C TYR A 179 27.03 -28.72 -15.76
N SER A 180 27.94 -29.18 -14.91
CA SER A 180 27.69 -30.20 -13.90
C SER A 180 27.75 -29.58 -12.50
N MET A 181 27.12 -30.21 -11.52
CA MET A 181 27.16 -29.73 -10.13
C MET A 181 28.60 -29.70 -9.58
N ASP A 182 29.46 -30.61 -10.01
CA ASP A 182 30.88 -30.63 -9.66
C ASP A 182 31.63 -29.40 -10.20
N SER A 183 31.28 -28.94 -11.41
CA SER A 183 31.82 -27.67 -11.94
C SER A 183 31.41 -26.47 -11.07
N LEU A 184 30.22 -26.51 -10.47
CA LEU A 184 29.73 -25.49 -9.55
C LEU A 184 30.45 -25.55 -8.20
N SER A 185 30.62 -26.74 -7.62
CA SER A 185 31.42 -26.96 -6.40
C SER A 185 32.84 -26.43 -6.59
N ASN A 186 33.49 -26.81 -7.70
CA ASN A 186 34.85 -26.36 -8.01
C ASN A 186 34.93 -24.84 -8.20
N TRP A 187 33.93 -24.23 -8.86
CA TRP A 187 33.85 -22.79 -8.96
C TRP A 187 33.69 -22.12 -7.60
N TYR A 188 32.77 -22.60 -6.76
CA TYR A 188 32.52 -22.05 -5.44
C TYR A 188 33.77 -22.12 -4.57
N MET A 189 34.44 -23.27 -4.55
CA MET A 189 35.71 -23.45 -3.85
C MET A 189 36.79 -22.48 -4.34
N ASN A 190 36.90 -22.25 -5.66
CA ASN A 190 37.84 -21.30 -6.23
C ASN A 190 37.53 -19.85 -5.85
N VAL A 191 36.27 -19.50 -5.72
CA VAL A 191 35.83 -18.14 -5.37
C VAL A 191 36.02 -17.87 -3.88
N THR A 192 35.65 -18.81 -3.02
CA THR A 192 35.90 -18.71 -1.57
C THR A 192 37.39 -18.73 -1.22
N GLN A 193 38.23 -19.33 -2.06
CA GLN A 193 39.70 -19.31 -1.89
C GLN A 193 40.35 -18.00 -2.39
N LYS A 194 39.70 -17.25 -3.28
CA LYS A 194 40.24 -16.00 -3.87
C LYS A 194 40.02 -14.76 -3.00
N THR A 195 39.11 -14.81 -2.02
CA THR A 195 38.89 -13.73 -1.06
C THR A 195 39.99 -13.58 -0.01
N ASP A 196 40.97 -14.49 0.04
CA ASP A 196 42.15 -14.39 0.91
C ASP A 196 43.41 -13.96 0.13
N PRO A 197 43.85 -12.69 0.21
CA PRO A 197 45.20 -12.34 -0.19
C PRO A 197 46.18 -12.72 0.93
N LYS A 198 46.93 -13.82 0.73
CA LYS A 198 48.30 -14.08 1.24
C LYS A 198 48.58 -13.74 2.73
N MET A 199 48.54 -14.77 3.60
CA MET A 199 49.46 -14.85 4.75
C MET A 199 50.10 -16.25 4.86
N PRO A 200 51.37 -16.36 5.32
CA PRO A 200 52.14 -17.58 5.20
C PRO A 200 51.79 -18.60 6.30
N ARG A 201 51.80 -19.86 5.88
CA ARG A 201 51.61 -21.08 6.68
C ARG A 201 52.53 -21.11 7.91
N LYS A 202 52.04 -20.73 9.10
CA LYS A 202 52.49 -21.27 10.41
C LYS A 202 51.57 -20.80 11.54
N LYS A 203 51.11 -21.78 12.35
CA LYS A 203 50.15 -21.73 13.48
C LYS A 203 48.66 -21.76 13.08
N ARG A 204 48.14 -22.99 12.97
CA ARG A 204 46.70 -23.28 12.89
C ARG A 204 46.09 -23.27 14.29
N THR A 205 45.40 -22.18 14.62
CA THR A 205 44.28 -22.18 15.56
C THR A 205 43.02 -21.97 14.73
N SER A 206 42.05 -22.88 14.86
CA SER A 206 40.83 -22.98 14.05
C SER A 206 39.87 -21.81 14.29
N SER A 207 40.12 -20.65 13.69
CA SER A 207 39.11 -19.60 13.53
C SER A 207 38.22 -19.95 12.34
N GLN A 208 36.92 -20.13 12.60
CA GLN A 208 35.89 -20.59 11.67
C GLN A 208 35.73 -19.64 10.48
N TRP A 209 35.80 -20.22 9.28
CA TRP A 209 35.73 -19.55 7.99
C TRP A 209 34.25 -19.40 7.62
N GLN A 210 33.75 -18.18 7.46
CA GLN A 210 32.36 -17.93 7.04
C GLN A 210 32.26 -18.08 5.51
N SER A 211 32.02 -19.30 5.03
CA SER A 211 31.68 -19.51 3.62
C SER A 211 30.33 -18.84 3.34
N PRO A 212 30.24 -17.85 2.43
CA PRO A 212 28.99 -17.17 2.16
C PRO A 212 28.02 -18.17 1.50
N PRO A 213 26.82 -18.41 2.07
CA PRO A 213 25.78 -19.22 1.43
C PRO A 213 25.44 -18.73 0.02
N VAL A 214 24.95 -19.63 -0.81
CA VAL A 214 24.31 -19.26 -2.08
C VAL A 214 22.81 -19.32 -1.89
N VAL A 215 22.15 -18.19 -2.06
CA VAL A 215 20.68 -18.09 -1.96
C VAL A 215 20.08 -18.22 -3.36
N LEU A 216 19.22 -19.21 -3.53
CA LEU A 216 18.49 -19.45 -4.78
C LEU A 216 17.00 -19.17 -4.59
N ILE A 217 16.52 -18.15 -5.30
CA ILE A 217 15.14 -17.71 -5.31
C ILE A 217 14.44 -18.33 -6.51
N LEU A 218 13.46 -19.20 -6.27
CA LEU A 218 12.56 -19.74 -7.28
C LEU A 218 11.27 -18.93 -7.26
N LYS A 219 11.10 -18.02 -8.23
CA LYS A 219 10.00 -17.04 -8.20
C LYS A 219 8.60 -17.68 -8.30
N ASP A 220 8.46 -18.68 -9.17
CA ASP A 220 7.16 -19.30 -9.51
C ASP A 220 7.22 -20.82 -9.34
N MET A 221 7.21 -21.32 -8.09
CA MET A 221 7.32 -22.77 -7.82
C MET A 221 6.24 -23.60 -8.52
N GLU A 222 5.04 -23.05 -8.65
CA GLU A 222 3.87 -23.74 -9.23
C GLU A 222 4.00 -24.03 -10.72
N SER A 223 4.80 -23.22 -11.43
CA SER A 223 4.98 -23.34 -12.88
C SER A 223 6.15 -24.25 -13.27
N PHE A 224 6.95 -24.74 -12.31
CA PHE A 224 8.07 -25.62 -12.60
C PHE A 224 7.61 -27.06 -12.88
N THR A 225 8.32 -27.72 -13.81
CA THR A 225 8.17 -29.15 -14.04
C THR A 225 8.61 -29.91 -12.79
N THR A 226 7.73 -30.76 -12.24
CA THR A 226 7.97 -31.52 -11.00
C THR A 226 9.25 -32.34 -11.04
N LYS A 227 9.56 -32.98 -12.18
CA LYS A 227 10.78 -33.78 -12.37
C LYS A 227 12.05 -32.94 -12.20
N VAL A 228 12.11 -31.77 -12.82
CA VAL A 228 13.26 -30.85 -12.74
C VAL A 228 13.49 -30.41 -11.30
N LEU A 229 12.42 -30.04 -10.59
CA LEU A 229 12.52 -29.61 -9.20
C LEU A 229 12.99 -30.75 -8.28
N GLN A 230 12.44 -31.96 -8.45
CA GLN A 230 12.82 -33.14 -7.66
C GLN A 230 14.27 -33.54 -7.89
N ASP A 231 14.69 -33.66 -9.15
CA ASP A 231 16.06 -34.01 -9.52
C ASP A 231 17.04 -32.96 -8.97
N PHE A 232 16.70 -31.67 -9.07
CA PHE A 232 17.53 -30.60 -8.54
C PHE A 232 17.70 -30.65 -7.03
N ILE A 233 16.62 -30.89 -6.27
CA ILE A 233 16.70 -30.99 -4.80
C ILE A 233 17.54 -32.20 -4.39
N ILE A 234 17.37 -33.36 -5.05
CA ILE A 234 18.13 -34.57 -4.76
C ILE A 234 19.62 -34.35 -5.05
N ILE A 235 19.96 -33.77 -6.20
CA ILE A 235 21.35 -33.43 -6.56
C ILE A 235 21.93 -32.43 -5.54
N SER A 236 21.18 -31.38 -5.21
CA SER A 236 21.65 -30.35 -4.28
C SER A 236 21.87 -30.88 -2.86
N SER A 237 21.02 -31.80 -2.40
CA SER A 237 21.16 -32.44 -1.08
C SER A 237 22.43 -33.28 -0.97
N GLN A 238 22.82 -33.97 -2.06
CA GLN A 238 24.06 -34.75 -2.11
C GLN A 238 25.32 -33.87 -2.08
N HIS A 239 25.28 -32.71 -2.74
CA HIS A 239 26.44 -31.81 -2.86
C HIS A 239 26.51 -30.70 -1.78
N ARG A 240 25.70 -30.80 -0.72
CA ARG A 240 25.58 -29.75 0.30
C ARG A 240 26.87 -29.47 1.11
N HIS A 241 27.72 -30.48 1.29
CA HIS A 241 28.98 -30.31 2.03
C HIS A 241 29.96 -29.36 1.33
N GLU A 242 29.89 -29.28 0.00
CA GLU A 242 30.76 -28.42 -0.81
C GLU A 242 30.08 -27.09 -1.16
N PHE A 243 28.74 -27.08 -1.15
CA PHE A 243 27.94 -25.96 -1.63
C PHE A 243 26.81 -25.61 -0.64
N PRO A 244 26.97 -24.57 0.20
CA PRO A 244 25.94 -24.14 1.16
C PRO A 244 24.78 -23.42 0.45
N LEU A 245 23.87 -24.21 -0.11
CA LEU A 245 22.65 -23.73 -0.77
C LEU A 245 21.54 -23.42 0.25
N ILE A 246 20.83 -22.30 0.03
CA ILE A 246 19.53 -22.00 0.65
C ILE A 246 18.52 -21.75 -0.45
N LEU A 247 17.30 -22.29 -0.29
CA LEU A 247 16.21 -22.13 -1.25
C LEU A 247 15.18 -21.14 -0.72
N ILE A 248 14.69 -20.25 -1.59
CA ILE A 248 13.52 -19.42 -1.33
C ILE A 248 12.47 -19.77 -2.38
N PHE A 249 11.32 -20.25 -1.92
CA PHE A 249 10.19 -20.62 -2.77
C PHE A 249 9.16 -19.50 -2.81
N GLY A 250 8.95 -18.90 -3.98
CA GLY A 250 7.81 -18.04 -4.25
C GLY A 250 6.57 -18.87 -4.54
N ILE A 251 5.58 -18.78 -3.66
CA ILE A 251 4.31 -19.51 -3.74
C ILE A 251 3.17 -18.52 -3.88
N ALA A 252 2.35 -18.71 -4.91
CA ALA A 252 1.19 -17.84 -5.15
C ALA A 252 -0.04 -18.28 -4.34
N THR A 253 -0.26 -19.59 -4.18
CA THR A 253 -1.47 -20.14 -3.56
C THR A 253 -1.32 -20.40 -2.06
N SER A 254 -1.09 -21.66 -1.68
CA SER A 254 -0.99 -22.12 -0.29
C SER A 254 0.15 -23.13 -0.15
N SER A 255 0.63 -23.34 1.08
CA SER A 255 1.73 -24.28 1.36
C SER A 255 1.42 -25.74 0.95
N ILE A 256 0.16 -26.09 0.76
CA ILE A 256 -0.28 -27.42 0.30
C ILE A 256 0.31 -27.74 -1.08
N ILE A 257 0.57 -26.72 -1.93
CA ILE A 257 1.16 -26.95 -3.25
C ILE A 257 2.54 -27.58 -3.17
N ILE A 258 3.31 -27.29 -2.12
CA ILE A 258 4.64 -27.90 -1.90
C ILE A 258 4.48 -29.40 -1.76
N HIS A 259 3.54 -29.86 -0.93
CA HIS A 259 3.27 -31.28 -0.72
C HIS A 259 2.68 -31.98 -1.95
N ARG A 260 2.04 -31.22 -2.87
CA ARG A 260 1.53 -31.76 -4.13
C ARG A 260 2.63 -31.90 -5.19
N LEU A 261 3.54 -30.94 -5.27
CA LEU A 261 4.63 -30.94 -6.26
C LEU A 261 5.80 -31.83 -5.85
N LEU A 262 6.10 -31.87 -4.55
CA LEU A 262 7.20 -32.63 -3.97
C LEU A 262 6.67 -33.89 -3.27
N PRO A 263 7.12 -35.09 -3.67
CA PRO A 263 6.80 -36.31 -2.94
C PRO A 263 7.44 -36.28 -1.55
N HIS A 264 6.89 -37.06 -0.62
CA HIS A 264 7.37 -37.11 0.77
C HIS A 264 8.88 -37.37 0.86
N ALA A 265 9.44 -38.21 -0.01
CA ALA A 265 10.87 -38.49 -0.06
C ALA A 265 11.74 -37.25 -0.30
N VAL A 266 11.28 -36.29 -1.11
CA VAL A 266 11.98 -35.04 -1.40
C VAL A 266 11.66 -33.98 -0.34
N SER A 267 10.42 -33.96 0.15
CA SER A 267 10.02 -33.04 1.24
C SER A 267 10.83 -33.28 2.52
N SER A 268 11.19 -34.53 2.84
CA SER A 268 12.04 -34.85 4.00
C SER A 268 13.49 -34.33 3.86
N LEU A 269 13.91 -33.92 2.65
CA LEU A 269 15.22 -33.32 2.41
C LEU A 269 15.21 -31.79 2.57
N LEU A 270 14.04 -31.19 2.87
CA LEU A 270 13.91 -29.74 3.02
C LEU A 270 13.53 -29.41 4.46
N CYS A 271 14.24 -28.47 5.06
CA CYS A 271 13.82 -27.83 6.30
C CYS A 271 13.04 -26.56 5.92
N ILE A 272 11.71 -26.65 5.89
CA ILE A 272 10.83 -25.59 5.39
C ILE A 272 10.35 -24.71 6.54
N GLU A 273 10.61 -23.41 6.46
CA GLU A 273 9.95 -22.39 7.27
C GLU A 273 8.99 -21.56 6.42
N LEU A 274 7.80 -21.30 6.94
CA LEU A 274 6.74 -20.59 6.22
C LEU A 274 6.79 -19.10 6.54
N PHE A 275 6.89 -18.29 5.50
CA PHE A 275 6.80 -16.83 5.57
C PHE A 275 5.56 -16.38 4.82
N GLN A 276 4.66 -15.72 5.54
CA GLN A 276 3.44 -15.18 4.95
C GLN A 276 3.66 -13.72 4.61
N SER A 277 3.46 -13.36 3.33
CA SER A 277 3.45 -11.98 2.90
C SER A 277 2.13 -11.29 3.28
N LEU A 278 2.16 -9.96 3.24
CA LEU A 278 0.99 -9.12 3.44
C LEU A 278 -0.06 -9.37 2.35
N SER A 279 -1.34 -9.21 2.71
CA SER A 279 -2.43 -9.35 1.75
C SER A 279 -2.45 -8.20 0.74
N CYS A 280 -2.72 -8.49 -0.54
CA CYS A 280 -2.88 -7.46 -1.58
C CYS A 280 -3.95 -6.42 -1.21
N LYS A 281 -4.99 -6.84 -0.46
CA LYS A 281 -6.06 -5.94 0.01
C LYS A 281 -5.54 -4.93 1.04
N GLU A 282 -4.67 -5.36 1.94
CA GLU A 282 -4.05 -4.51 2.95
C GLU A 282 -3.08 -3.54 2.28
N HIS A 283 -2.26 -4.05 1.36
CA HIS A 283 -1.36 -3.21 0.57
C HIS A 283 -2.13 -2.14 -0.21
N LEU A 284 -3.21 -2.50 -0.93
CA LEU A 284 -4.04 -1.52 -1.62
C LEU A 284 -4.60 -0.47 -0.65
N ASN A 285 -5.10 -0.87 0.52
CA ASN A 285 -5.64 0.07 1.50
C ASN A 285 -4.57 1.05 1.99
N THR A 286 -3.35 0.58 2.26
CA THR A 286 -2.24 1.44 2.65
C THR A 286 -1.83 2.38 1.52
N VAL A 287 -1.79 1.90 0.28
CA VAL A 287 -1.49 2.73 -0.90
C VAL A 287 -2.56 3.78 -1.11
N LEU A 288 -3.85 3.44 -1.00
CA LEU A 288 -4.96 4.38 -1.11
C LEU A 288 -4.91 5.45 -0.01
N ASP A 289 -4.67 5.06 1.24
CA ASP A 289 -4.59 6.01 2.36
C ASP A 289 -3.40 6.96 2.25
N LYS A 290 -2.26 6.46 1.78
CA LYS A 290 -1.03 7.27 1.67
C LYS A 290 -0.95 8.08 0.37
N LEU A 291 -1.53 7.61 -0.73
CA LEU A 291 -1.49 8.35 -2.00
C LEU A 291 -2.72 9.23 -2.21
N LEU A 292 -3.94 8.68 -2.09
CA LEU A 292 -5.15 9.43 -2.45
C LEU A 292 -5.68 10.26 -1.28
N LEU A 293 -5.68 9.70 -0.07
CA LEU A 293 -6.21 10.34 1.14
C LEU A 293 -5.21 11.28 1.82
N THR A 294 -4.07 11.57 1.18
CA THR A 294 -3.12 12.58 1.64
C THR A 294 -3.35 13.91 0.96
N THR A 295 -3.14 14.99 1.71
CA THR A 295 -3.28 16.36 1.22
C THR A 295 -2.04 16.86 0.48
N GLN A 296 -0.98 16.05 0.48
CA GLN A 296 0.27 16.31 -0.23
C GLN A 296 0.06 16.38 -1.75
N PHE A 297 -0.84 15.54 -2.28
CA PHE A 297 -1.17 15.54 -3.68
C PHE A 297 -2.41 16.41 -3.95
N PRO A 298 -2.30 17.45 -4.80
CA PRO A 298 -3.45 18.29 -5.17
C PRO A 298 -4.42 17.56 -6.09
N PHE A 299 -3.95 16.54 -6.81
CA PHE A 299 -4.78 15.71 -7.67
C PHE A 299 -5.68 14.78 -6.86
N LYS A 300 -6.97 14.76 -7.19
CA LYS A 300 -8.00 13.91 -6.58
C LYS A 300 -8.81 13.21 -7.66
N LEU A 301 -9.30 12.02 -7.33
CA LEU A 301 -10.14 11.24 -8.22
C LEU A 301 -11.62 11.49 -7.94
N SER A 302 -12.41 11.49 -9.00
CA SER A 302 -13.85 11.38 -8.89
C SER A 302 -14.25 9.98 -8.44
N GLU A 303 -15.40 9.89 -7.79
CA GLU A 303 -16.03 8.67 -7.30
C GLU A 303 -16.09 7.57 -8.36
N LYS A 304 -16.63 7.87 -9.55
CA LYS A 304 -16.85 6.87 -10.60
C LYS A 304 -15.54 6.24 -11.06
N VAL A 305 -14.49 7.05 -11.17
CA VAL A 305 -13.15 6.56 -11.54
C VAL A 305 -12.60 5.68 -10.43
N LEU A 306 -12.75 6.09 -9.17
CA LEU A 306 -12.30 5.31 -8.02
C LEU A 306 -13.05 3.98 -7.90
N GLN A 307 -14.37 3.97 -8.11
CA GLN A 307 -15.18 2.75 -8.17
C GLN A 307 -14.72 1.83 -9.29
N ILE A 308 -14.50 2.33 -10.50
CA ILE A 308 -14.03 1.51 -11.62
C ILE A 308 -12.65 0.90 -11.31
N LEU A 309 -11.70 1.70 -10.82
CA LEU A 309 -10.36 1.21 -10.49
C LEU A 309 -10.39 0.18 -9.36
N THR A 310 -11.21 0.40 -8.32
CA THR A 310 -11.37 -0.56 -7.22
C THR A 310 -12.13 -1.81 -7.67
N ASN A 311 -13.11 -1.71 -8.56
CA ASN A 311 -13.82 -2.85 -9.14
C ASN A 311 -12.89 -3.70 -10.00
N ILE A 312 -12.05 -3.07 -10.83
CA ILE A 312 -11.02 -3.79 -11.61
C ILE A 312 -10.09 -4.56 -10.65
N PHE A 313 -9.67 -3.93 -9.54
CA PHE A 313 -8.80 -4.59 -8.58
C PHE A 313 -9.47 -5.73 -7.80
N LEU A 314 -10.71 -5.55 -7.34
CA LEU A 314 -11.38 -6.51 -6.47
C LEU A 314 -12.00 -7.68 -7.22
N TYR A 315 -12.51 -7.45 -8.44
CA TYR A 315 -13.25 -8.45 -9.21
C TYR A 315 -12.41 -9.11 -10.32
N HIS A 316 -11.40 -8.43 -10.86
CA HIS A 316 -10.58 -8.98 -11.95
C HIS A 316 -9.21 -9.39 -11.45
N ASP A 317 -8.37 -8.42 -11.09
CA ASP A 317 -6.95 -8.67 -10.81
C ASP A 317 -6.53 -8.01 -9.50
N PHE A 318 -6.07 -8.79 -8.51
CA PHE A 318 -5.46 -8.26 -7.28
C PHE A 318 -4.05 -7.66 -7.50
N SER A 319 -3.79 -7.08 -8.67
CA SER A 319 -2.51 -6.48 -9.05
C SER A 319 -2.48 -4.99 -8.70
N ILE A 320 -1.55 -4.61 -7.85
CA ILE A 320 -1.36 -3.20 -7.44
C ILE A 320 -0.72 -2.42 -8.59
N GLN A 321 0.15 -3.06 -9.39
CA GLN A 321 0.72 -2.41 -10.58
C GLN A 321 -0.33 -1.97 -11.59
N ASN A 322 -1.38 -2.78 -11.80
CA ASN A 322 -2.48 -2.41 -12.69
C ASN A 322 -3.26 -1.22 -12.11
N PHE A 323 -3.48 -1.20 -10.80
CA PHE A 323 -4.10 -0.06 -10.11
C PHE A 323 -3.25 1.22 -10.27
N ILE A 324 -1.93 1.15 -10.06
CA ILE A 324 -1.00 2.27 -10.24
C ILE A 324 -0.99 2.78 -11.70
N LYS A 325 -1.01 1.87 -12.68
CA LYS A 325 -1.14 2.24 -14.11
C LYS A 325 -2.49 2.89 -14.40
N GLY A 326 -3.55 2.44 -13.76
CA GLY A 326 -4.87 3.08 -13.84
C GLY A 326 -4.88 4.49 -13.26
N LEU A 327 -4.20 4.71 -12.13
CA LEU A 327 -3.96 6.04 -11.57
C LEU A 327 -3.14 6.91 -12.54
N GLN A 328 -2.08 6.37 -13.12
CA GLN A 328 -1.26 7.07 -14.11
C GLN A 328 -2.08 7.52 -15.32
N LEU A 329 -2.94 6.64 -15.83
CA LEU A 329 -3.82 6.95 -16.95
C LEU A 329 -4.83 8.05 -16.59
N SER A 330 -5.41 7.98 -15.39
CA SER A 330 -6.35 8.99 -14.89
C SER A 330 -5.69 10.36 -14.72
N LEU A 331 -4.46 10.36 -14.18
CA LEU A 331 -3.64 11.56 -14.04
C LEU A 331 -3.33 12.16 -15.42
N LEU A 332 -2.89 11.34 -16.37
CA LEU A 332 -2.58 11.77 -17.73
C LEU A 332 -3.81 12.36 -18.42
N GLU A 333 -4.96 11.68 -18.34
CA GLU A 333 -6.20 12.14 -18.97
C GLU A 333 -6.65 13.49 -18.41
N HIS A 334 -6.51 13.71 -17.10
CA HIS A 334 -6.84 14.97 -16.46
C HIS A 334 -5.99 16.14 -16.99
N PHE A 335 -4.66 15.97 -17.01
CA PHE A 335 -3.74 17.01 -17.50
C PHE A 335 -3.81 17.23 -19.01
N CYS A 336 -4.18 16.20 -19.78
CA CYS A 336 -4.43 16.31 -21.22
C CYS A 336 -5.73 17.06 -21.54
N SER A 337 -6.81 16.75 -20.81
CA SER A 337 -8.16 17.20 -21.16
C SER A 337 -8.42 18.65 -20.77
N GLN A 338 -7.93 19.09 -19.61
CA GLN A 338 -8.34 20.36 -19.02
C GLN A 338 -7.19 21.37 -18.95
N PRO A 339 -7.36 22.59 -19.52
CA PRO A 339 -6.32 23.60 -19.49
C PRO A 339 -6.05 24.18 -18.11
N LEU A 340 -7.08 24.22 -17.28
CA LEU A 340 -7.01 24.74 -15.92
C LEU A 340 -6.25 23.83 -14.95
N SER A 341 -5.94 22.59 -15.34
CA SER A 341 -5.17 21.65 -14.52
C SER A 341 -3.75 22.15 -14.22
N VAL A 342 -3.27 23.16 -14.94
CA VAL A 342 -2.03 23.88 -14.61
C VAL A 342 -2.06 24.49 -13.20
N LEU A 343 -3.24 24.79 -12.66
CA LEU A 343 -3.44 25.30 -11.29
C LEU A 343 -3.37 24.21 -10.22
N CYS A 344 -3.39 22.93 -10.61
CA CYS A 344 -3.32 21.79 -9.71
C CYS A 344 -1.87 21.59 -9.22
N CYS A 345 -1.40 22.50 -8.38
CA CYS A 345 -0.06 22.49 -7.78
C CYS A 345 -0.15 22.85 -6.29
N ASN A 346 0.99 22.84 -5.61
CA ASN A 346 1.09 23.34 -4.25
C ASN A 346 0.65 24.82 -4.18
N LEU A 347 -0.02 25.22 -3.10
CA LEU A 347 -0.52 26.59 -2.86
C LEU A 347 0.44 27.73 -3.31
N PRO A 348 1.74 27.73 -2.96
CA PRO A 348 2.63 28.81 -3.37
C PRO A 348 2.90 28.84 -4.89
N GLU A 349 2.97 27.67 -5.54
CA GLU A 349 3.17 27.57 -6.99
C GLU A 349 1.89 27.90 -7.75
N ALA A 350 0.74 27.46 -7.23
CA ALA A 350 -0.57 27.81 -7.78
C ALA A 350 -0.77 29.34 -7.79
N LYS A 351 -0.47 30.04 -6.68
CA LYS A 351 -0.54 31.51 -6.62
C LYS A 351 0.36 32.20 -7.65
N ARG A 352 1.57 31.69 -7.85
CA ARG A 352 2.48 32.22 -8.89
C ARG A 352 1.88 32.05 -10.27
N ARG A 353 1.34 30.86 -10.57
CA ARG A 353 0.71 30.56 -11.87
C ARG A 353 -0.53 31.43 -12.11
N ILE A 354 -1.32 31.70 -11.07
CA ILE A 354 -2.51 32.58 -11.17
C ILE A 354 -2.15 34.00 -11.63
N ASN A 355 -1.04 34.53 -11.10
CA ASN A 355 -0.58 35.86 -11.50
C ASN A 355 -0.25 35.92 -13.00
N PHE A 356 0.30 34.83 -13.56
CA PHE A 356 0.70 34.71 -14.97
C PHE A 356 -0.39 34.16 -15.92
N LEU A 357 -1.63 33.95 -15.46
CA LEU A 357 -2.69 33.41 -16.33
C LEU A 357 -3.00 34.34 -17.52
N SER A 358 -3.24 33.73 -18.67
CA SER A 358 -3.73 34.38 -19.88
C SER A 358 -5.23 34.66 -19.82
N ASP A 359 -5.71 35.54 -20.70
CA ASP A 359 -7.12 35.93 -20.76
C ASP A 359 -8.01 34.73 -21.15
N ASN A 360 -7.52 33.87 -22.03
CA ASN A 360 -8.18 32.62 -22.42
C ASN A 360 -8.35 31.67 -21.23
N GLN A 361 -7.34 31.57 -20.36
CA GLN A 361 -7.45 30.77 -19.14
C GLN A 361 -8.44 31.39 -18.14
N CYS A 362 -8.48 32.72 -18.05
CA CYS A 362 -9.48 33.43 -17.24
C CYS A 362 -10.91 33.17 -17.75
N GLU A 363 -11.14 33.15 -19.06
CA GLU A 363 -12.42 32.73 -19.62
C GLU A 363 -12.76 31.28 -19.29
N ASN A 364 -11.78 30.37 -19.37
CA ASN A 364 -11.98 28.97 -19.04
C ASN A 364 -12.39 28.80 -17.56
N ILE A 365 -11.83 29.58 -16.64
CA ILE A 365 -12.27 29.62 -15.22
C ILE A 365 -13.72 30.07 -15.13
N ARG A 366 -14.12 31.13 -15.85
CA ARG A 366 -15.52 31.60 -15.87
C ARG A 366 -16.50 30.58 -16.46
N ARG A 367 -16.03 29.71 -17.36
CA ARG A 367 -16.86 28.65 -17.96
C ARG A 367 -17.13 27.47 -17.02
N LEU A 368 -16.36 27.32 -15.94
CA LEU A 368 -16.47 26.20 -15.01
C LEU A 368 -17.84 26.19 -14.30
N PRO A 369 -18.57 25.06 -14.25
CA PRO A 369 -19.90 24.99 -13.63
C PRO A 369 -19.89 25.39 -12.15
N SER A 370 -18.88 24.95 -11.39
CA SER A 370 -18.71 25.30 -9.98
C SER A 370 -18.51 26.81 -9.76
N PHE A 371 -17.75 27.46 -10.65
CA PHE A 371 -17.56 28.91 -10.60
C PHE A 371 -18.84 29.66 -10.93
N ARG A 372 -19.65 29.17 -11.88
CA ARG A 372 -20.97 29.78 -12.18
C ARG A 372 -21.89 29.75 -10.97
N ARG A 373 -21.98 28.60 -10.28
CA ARG A 373 -22.75 28.48 -9.04
C ARG A 373 -22.23 29.39 -7.91
N TYR A 374 -20.91 29.59 -7.83
CA TYR A 374 -20.32 30.54 -6.88
C TYR A 374 -20.75 31.97 -7.19
N VAL A 375 -20.69 32.37 -8.46
CA VAL A 375 -21.09 33.71 -8.91
C VAL A 375 -22.58 33.96 -8.67
N GLU A 376 -23.45 32.96 -8.87
CA GLU A 376 -24.90 33.05 -8.59
C GLU A 376 -25.22 33.30 -7.11
N LYS A 377 -24.38 32.81 -6.18
CA LYS A 377 -24.55 33.02 -4.74
C LYS A 377 -24.04 34.39 -4.26
N GLN A 378 -23.31 35.11 -5.11
CA GLN A 378 -22.64 36.36 -4.74
C GLN A 378 -23.51 37.60 -5.04
N ALA A 379 -23.26 38.69 -4.32
CA ALA A 379 -23.93 39.99 -4.56
C ALA A 379 -23.69 40.52 -5.99
N SER A 380 -24.69 41.22 -6.54
CA SER A 380 -24.72 41.74 -7.92
C SER A 380 -23.53 42.63 -8.30
N GLU A 381 -23.04 43.46 -7.38
CA GLU A 381 -21.86 44.32 -7.61
C GLU A 381 -20.58 43.50 -7.80
N LYS A 382 -20.40 42.45 -6.99
CA LYS A 382 -19.27 41.52 -7.10
C LYS A 382 -19.38 40.62 -8.32
N GLN A 383 -20.60 40.25 -8.72
CA GLN A 383 -20.84 39.49 -9.94
C GLN A 383 -20.36 40.25 -11.19
N VAL A 384 -20.69 41.53 -11.32
CA VAL A 384 -20.21 42.36 -12.44
C VAL A 384 -18.68 42.52 -12.38
N ALA A 385 -18.10 42.70 -11.19
CA ALA A 385 -16.66 42.80 -11.02
C ALA A 385 -15.91 41.52 -11.42
N LEU A 386 -16.40 40.34 -11.05
CA LEU A 386 -15.79 39.05 -11.39
C LEU A 386 -15.84 38.74 -12.90
N LEU A 387 -16.90 39.16 -13.57
CA LEU A 387 -17.10 38.94 -15.00
C LEU A 387 -16.33 39.96 -15.87
N THR A 388 -16.08 41.16 -15.36
CA THR A 388 -15.46 42.25 -16.13
C THR A 388 -13.97 42.40 -15.83
N ASN A 389 -13.56 42.28 -14.56
CA ASN A 389 -12.19 42.56 -14.12
C ASN A 389 -11.38 41.29 -13.87
N GLU A 390 -10.27 41.12 -14.60
CA GLU A 390 -9.36 39.97 -14.45
C GLU A 390 -8.55 40.02 -13.16
N ARG A 391 -8.18 41.21 -12.67
CA ARG A 391 -7.40 41.34 -11.43
C ARG A 391 -8.19 40.84 -10.22
N VAL A 392 -9.46 41.22 -10.14
CA VAL A 392 -10.38 40.76 -9.08
C VAL A 392 -10.61 39.26 -9.20
N LEU A 393 -10.74 38.73 -10.42
CA LEU A 393 -10.83 37.28 -10.64
C LEU A 393 -9.56 36.54 -10.17
N LYS A 394 -8.36 37.08 -10.43
CA LYS A 394 -7.09 36.50 -9.97
C LYS A 394 -6.98 36.51 -8.44
N GLU A 395 -7.42 37.58 -7.78
CA GLU A 395 -7.43 37.65 -6.31
C GLU A 395 -8.44 36.66 -5.70
N GLU A 396 -9.64 36.57 -6.27
CA GLU A 396 -10.70 35.67 -5.78
C GLU A 396 -10.39 34.19 -6.12
N THR A 397 -9.72 33.90 -7.22
CA THR A 397 -9.26 32.51 -7.49
C THR A 397 -8.19 32.07 -6.50
N GLN A 398 -7.34 32.97 -6.01
CA GLN A 398 -6.41 32.66 -4.92
C GLN A 398 -7.13 32.34 -3.61
N SER A 399 -8.13 33.15 -3.23
CA SER A 399 -8.92 32.92 -2.01
C SER A 399 -9.70 31.60 -2.10
N LEU A 400 -10.29 31.30 -3.26
CA LEU A 400 -11.02 30.06 -3.51
C LEU A 400 -10.12 28.83 -3.44
N LEU A 401 -8.90 28.90 -3.99
CA LEU A 401 -7.96 27.78 -3.89
C LEU A 401 -7.48 27.56 -2.46
N GLU A 402 -7.21 28.62 -1.69
CA GLU A 402 -6.92 28.49 -0.26
C GLU A 402 -8.06 27.79 0.49
N ASN A 403 -9.30 28.23 0.25
CA ASN A 403 -10.49 27.63 0.84
C ASN A 403 -10.64 26.15 0.43
N LEU A 404 -10.33 25.80 -0.81
CA LEU A 404 -10.38 24.43 -1.33
C LEU A 404 -9.33 23.54 -0.67
N HIS A 405 -8.09 24.02 -0.52
CA HIS A 405 -7.04 23.27 0.18
C HIS A 405 -7.40 23.08 1.66
N VAL A 406 -7.90 24.12 2.33
CA VAL A 406 -8.39 24.02 3.72
C VAL A 406 -9.54 23.04 3.83
N TYR A 407 -10.49 23.07 2.88
CA TYR A 407 -11.59 22.12 2.83
C TYR A 407 -11.07 20.68 2.71
N HIS A 408 -10.14 20.39 1.80
CA HIS A 408 -9.57 19.06 1.68
C HIS A 408 -8.83 18.60 2.95
N MET A 409 -8.07 19.48 3.60
CA MET A 409 -7.41 19.17 4.88
C MET A 409 -8.44 18.76 5.94
N ASN A 410 -9.51 19.54 6.07
CA ASN A 410 -10.58 19.27 7.03
C ASN A 410 -11.34 17.99 6.66
N TYR A 411 -11.64 17.79 5.38
CA TYR A 411 -12.34 16.62 4.86
C TYR A 411 -11.60 15.32 5.19
N PHE A 412 -10.30 15.22 4.89
CA PHE A 412 -9.54 14.00 5.16
C PHE A 412 -9.38 13.73 6.66
N LEU A 413 -9.29 14.77 7.47
CA LEU A 413 -9.23 14.61 8.93
C LEU A 413 -10.56 14.05 9.48
N VAL A 414 -11.68 14.61 9.05
CA VAL A 414 -13.01 14.14 9.43
C VAL A 414 -13.27 12.74 8.89
N LEU A 415 -12.80 12.43 7.68
CA LEU A 415 -12.91 11.09 7.11
C LEU A 415 -12.15 10.05 7.94
N ARG A 416 -10.92 10.35 8.37
CA ARG A 416 -10.14 9.47 9.26
C ARG A 416 -10.81 9.31 10.62
N TYR A 417 -11.38 10.39 11.15
CA TYR A 417 -12.17 10.37 12.37
C TYR A 417 -13.37 9.43 12.21
N LEU A 418 -14.20 9.64 11.18
CA LEU A 418 -15.37 8.83 10.87
C LEU A 418 -15.01 7.36 10.60
N HIS A 419 -13.88 7.09 9.96
CA HIS A 419 -13.37 5.73 9.77
C HIS A 419 -13.07 5.03 11.10
N GLN A 420 -12.51 5.74 12.08
CA GLN A 420 -12.24 5.17 13.40
C GLN A 420 -13.52 4.78 14.16
N PHE A 421 -14.62 5.51 13.96
CA PHE A 421 -15.93 5.12 14.50
C PHE A 421 -16.49 3.93 13.73
N THR A 422 -16.62 4.05 12.42
CA THR A 422 -17.26 3.02 11.57
C THR A 422 -16.54 1.68 11.61
N SER A 423 -15.20 1.66 11.69
CA SER A 423 -14.41 0.44 11.87
C SER A 423 -14.63 -0.26 13.22
N SER A 424 -15.08 0.48 14.23
CA SER A 424 -15.38 -0.04 15.56
C SER A 424 -16.83 -0.50 15.71
N LEU A 425 -17.71 -0.16 14.76
CA LEU A 425 -19.12 -0.52 14.81
C LEU A 425 -19.36 -1.96 14.34
N PRO A 426 -20.18 -2.76 15.06
CA PRO A 426 -20.66 -4.03 14.54
C PRO A 426 -21.63 -3.78 13.37
N LYS A 427 -21.54 -4.59 12.31
CA LYS A 427 -22.34 -4.54 11.05
C LYS A 427 -21.85 -3.61 9.93
N TYR A 428 -20.83 -2.78 10.13
CA TYR A 428 -20.17 -1.97 9.08
C TYR A 428 -21.11 -1.31 8.05
N PRO A 429 -22.11 -0.51 8.46
CA PRO A 429 -23.10 0.05 7.54
C PRO A 429 -22.51 0.97 6.47
N LEU A 430 -21.43 1.71 6.79
CA LEU A 430 -20.73 2.65 5.90
C LEU A 430 -19.44 2.06 5.29
N GLY A 431 -19.22 0.75 5.46
CA GLY A 431 -18.01 0.07 5.00
C GLY A 431 -16.99 -0.19 6.10
N ARG A 432 -16.16 -1.21 5.85
CA ARG A 432 -15.11 -1.65 6.80
C ARG A 432 -13.80 -0.90 6.58
N GLN A 433 -13.57 -0.42 5.36
CA GLN A 433 -12.31 0.17 4.94
C GLN A 433 -12.48 1.65 4.63
N ILE A 434 -11.43 2.45 4.81
CA ILE A 434 -11.47 3.89 4.60
C ILE A 434 -11.84 4.28 3.16
N ARG A 435 -11.49 3.44 2.18
CA ARG A 435 -11.85 3.65 0.77
C ARG A 435 -13.35 3.52 0.51
N GLU A 436 -14.04 2.61 1.20
CA GLU A 436 -15.49 2.42 1.04
C GLU A 436 -16.21 3.62 1.62
N LEU A 437 -15.79 4.06 2.81
CA LEU A 437 -16.27 5.29 3.41
C LEU A 437 -16.03 6.48 2.48
N TYR A 438 -14.83 6.62 1.90
CA TYR A 438 -14.53 7.71 0.97
C TYR A 438 -15.41 7.68 -0.27
N CYS A 439 -15.66 6.50 -0.87
CA CYS A 439 -16.59 6.39 -1.99
C CYS A 439 -17.99 6.83 -1.55
N THR A 440 -18.54 6.24 -0.48
CA THR A 440 -19.90 6.55 0.02
C THR A 440 -20.11 8.03 0.34
N CYS A 441 -19.11 8.68 0.96
CA CYS A 441 -19.14 10.10 1.28
C CYS A 441 -19.08 11.01 0.03
N LEU A 442 -18.61 10.50 -1.10
CA LEU A 442 -18.54 11.24 -2.37
C LEU A 442 -19.82 11.06 -3.20
N GLU A 443 -20.44 9.88 -3.17
CA GLU A 443 -21.65 9.60 -3.97
C GLU A 443 -22.88 10.32 -3.43
N LYS A 444 -23.01 10.35 -2.10
CA LYS A 444 -24.18 10.92 -1.42
C LYS A 444 -23.75 11.66 -0.17
N ASN A 445 -24.56 12.66 0.17
CA ASN A 445 -24.53 13.22 1.50
C ASN A 445 -24.81 12.10 2.51
N VAL A 446 -23.88 11.91 3.44
CA VAL A 446 -23.96 10.85 4.45
C VAL A 446 -25.23 10.98 5.30
N TRP A 447 -25.78 12.18 5.48
CA TRP A 447 -27.02 12.47 6.22
C TRP A 447 -28.26 11.82 5.66
N ASP A 448 -28.31 11.76 4.33
CA ASP A 448 -29.51 11.36 3.60
C ASP A 448 -29.57 9.83 3.46
N SER A 449 -28.48 9.16 3.86
CA SER A 449 -28.32 7.71 3.82
C SER A 449 -28.92 7.05 5.06
N GLU A 450 -29.75 6.02 4.84
CA GLU A 450 -30.32 5.19 5.91
C GLU A 450 -29.22 4.42 6.66
N GLU A 451 -28.10 4.14 5.98
CA GLU A 451 -26.92 3.49 6.55
C GLU A 451 -26.27 4.35 7.65
N TYR A 452 -26.25 5.67 7.50
CA TYR A 452 -25.76 6.58 8.52
C TYR A 452 -26.71 6.68 9.72
N ALA A 453 -28.03 6.72 9.49
CA ALA A 453 -29.00 6.68 10.57
C ALA A 453 -28.89 5.38 11.40
N SER A 454 -28.67 4.25 10.73
CA SER A 454 -28.37 2.97 11.36
C SER A 454 -27.06 3.02 12.16
N ALA A 455 -26.00 3.62 11.60
CA ALA A 455 -24.73 3.82 12.30
C ALA A 455 -24.89 4.68 13.57
N LEU A 456 -25.67 5.77 13.51
CA LEU A 456 -25.98 6.60 14.67
C LEU A 456 -26.76 5.83 15.74
N GLN A 457 -27.73 4.99 15.36
CA GLN A 457 -28.45 4.14 16.30
C GLN A 457 -27.51 3.14 16.98
N LEU A 458 -26.58 2.53 16.25
CA LEU A 458 -25.57 1.63 16.82
C LEU A 458 -24.61 2.38 17.76
N LEU A 459 -24.17 3.59 17.38
CA LEU A 459 -23.39 4.49 18.23
C LEU A 459 -24.13 4.92 19.49
N ARG A 460 -25.46 4.92 19.48
CA ARG A 460 -26.33 5.15 20.66
C ARG A 460 -26.48 3.92 21.55
N MET A 461 -26.01 2.74 21.14
CA MET A 461 -26.15 1.47 21.89
C MET A 461 -24.84 0.83 22.41
N LEU A 462 -23.65 1.17 21.88
CA LEU A 462 -22.30 0.84 22.43
C LEU A 462 -22.11 1.03 23.97
N ALA A 463 -21.13 0.33 24.54
CA ALA A 463 -20.75 0.46 25.95
C ALA A 463 -19.81 1.66 26.24
N LYS A 464 -19.65 2.02 27.52
CA LYS A 464 -18.77 3.12 27.99
C LYS A 464 -17.30 2.88 27.63
N ASP A 465 -16.78 1.70 27.94
CA ASP A 465 -15.36 1.37 27.73
C ASP A 465 -14.98 1.39 26.24
N GLU A 466 -15.88 0.91 25.39
CA GLU A 466 -15.71 0.96 23.94
C GLU A 466 -15.68 2.40 23.43
N LEU A 467 -16.60 3.26 23.87
CA LEU A 467 -16.62 4.68 23.49
C LEU A 467 -15.35 5.42 23.94
N ILE A 468 -14.87 5.16 25.17
CA ILE A 468 -13.62 5.75 25.65
C ILE A 468 -12.45 5.29 24.78
N SER A 469 -12.38 3.99 24.45
CA SER A 469 -11.32 3.46 23.57
C SER A 469 -11.37 4.09 22.16
N ILE A 470 -12.56 4.34 21.62
CA ILE A 470 -12.76 4.96 20.32
C ILE A 470 -12.33 6.43 20.37
N LEU A 471 -12.75 7.18 21.38
CA LEU A 471 -12.37 8.58 21.57
C LEU A 471 -10.86 8.73 21.77
N GLN A 472 -10.22 7.82 22.53
CA GLN A 472 -8.76 7.79 22.68
C GLN A 472 -8.04 7.49 21.36
N LYS A 473 -8.54 6.56 20.54
CA LYS A 473 -8.00 6.30 19.20
C LYS A 473 -8.17 7.52 18.29
N CYS A 474 -9.34 8.17 18.32
CA CYS A 474 -9.59 9.39 17.57
C CYS A 474 -8.65 10.53 17.98
N PHE A 475 -8.41 10.68 19.28
CA PHE A 475 -7.49 11.68 19.80
C PHE A 475 -6.04 11.44 19.35
N LYS A 476 -5.60 10.17 19.29
CA LYS A 476 -4.30 9.81 18.71
C LYS A 476 -4.22 10.18 17.23
N VAL A 477 -5.30 10.00 16.46
CA VAL A 477 -5.38 10.43 15.05
C VAL A 477 -5.24 11.95 14.94
N PHE A 478 -5.97 12.73 15.75
CA PHE A 478 -5.85 14.19 15.78
C PHE A 478 -4.43 14.67 16.12
N LYS A 479 -3.76 14.02 17.08
CA LYS A 479 -2.38 14.34 17.45
C LYS A 479 -1.39 14.09 16.31
N SER A 480 -1.62 13.03 15.53
CA SER A 480 -0.77 12.70 14.38
C SER A 480 -0.94 13.64 13.19
N SER A 481 -2.04 14.39 13.11
CA SER A 481 -2.44 15.20 11.95
C SER A 481 -2.45 16.71 12.22
N SER A 482 -1.74 17.18 13.25
CA SER A 482 -1.81 18.56 13.73
C SER A 482 -1.28 19.59 12.70
N GLU A 483 -2.19 20.09 11.86
CA GLU A 483 -2.17 21.47 11.37
C GLU A 483 -3.27 22.29 12.06
N LYS A 484 -2.94 23.56 12.34
CA LYS A 484 -3.42 24.37 13.46
C LYS A 484 -4.92 24.77 13.47
N GLN A 485 -5.76 24.28 12.56
CA GLN A 485 -7.15 24.76 12.40
C GLN A 485 -8.23 23.94 13.14
N LEU A 486 -7.96 22.69 13.55
CA LEU A 486 -8.92 21.89 14.35
C LEU A 486 -8.64 21.85 15.85
N GLY A 487 -7.83 22.78 16.36
CA GLY A 487 -7.54 22.87 17.80
C GLY A 487 -8.79 23.03 18.66
N SER A 488 -9.87 23.64 18.16
CA SER A 488 -11.15 23.78 18.88
C SER A 488 -11.91 22.46 19.00
N SER A 489 -11.96 21.66 17.93
CA SER A 489 -12.59 20.33 17.93
C SER A 489 -11.77 19.33 18.75
N ALA A 490 -10.44 19.42 18.71
CA ALA A 490 -9.55 18.62 19.55
C ALA A 490 -9.74 18.93 21.04
N LYS A 491 -9.85 20.22 21.42
CA LYS A 491 -10.14 20.64 22.80
C LYS A 491 -11.49 20.14 23.30
N LYS A 492 -12.54 20.19 22.47
CA LYS A 492 -13.84 19.61 22.83
C LYS A 492 -13.76 18.09 23.04
N ILE A 493 -12.96 17.38 22.25
CA ILE A 493 -12.72 15.94 22.46
C ILE A 493 -11.92 15.67 23.74
N GLU A 494 -10.95 16.52 24.08
CA GLU A 494 -10.23 16.47 25.36
C GLU A 494 -11.18 16.72 26.54
N GLU A 495 -12.09 17.68 26.41
CA GLU A 495 -13.15 17.95 27.40
C GLU A 495 -14.08 16.74 27.57
N PHE A 496 -14.52 16.11 26.48
CA PHE A 496 -15.33 14.89 26.57
C PHE A 496 -14.56 13.73 27.21
N LEU A 497 -13.28 13.54 26.87
CA LEU A 497 -12.45 12.51 27.51
C LEU A 497 -12.27 12.77 29.02
N ALA A 498 -12.08 14.03 29.42
CA ALA A 498 -11.99 14.41 30.82
C ALA A 498 -13.32 14.19 31.56
N GLN A 499 -14.46 14.49 30.91
CA GLN A 499 -15.80 14.24 31.46
C GLN A 499 -16.10 12.75 31.62
N PHE A 500 -15.62 11.88 30.71
CA PHE A 500 -15.78 10.43 30.90
C PHE A 500 -14.92 9.90 32.05
N GLN A 501 -13.72 10.45 32.24
CA GLN A 501 -12.84 10.10 33.37
C GLN A 501 -13.37 10.61 34.71
N SER A 502 -13.99 11.79 34.76
CA SER A 502 -14.63 12.28 36.00
C SER A 502 -15.87 11.46 36.36
N LEU A 503 -16.61 10.95 35.37
CA LEU A 503 -17.70 9.99 35.62
C LEU A 503 -17.21 8.64 36.12
N ASP A 504 -16.00 8.19 35.76
CA ASP A 504 -15.39 6.99 36.35
C ASP A 504 -14.97 7.20 37.81
N ALA A 505 -14.63 8.44 38.18
CA ALA A 505 -14.38 8.82 39.57
C ALA A 505 -15.69 8.88 40.38
N GLU A 506 -16.74 9.51 39.83
CA GLU A 506 -18.06 9.58 40.47
C GLU A 506 -18.73 8.19 40.61
N ALA A 507 -18.59 7.31 39.62
CA ALA A 507 -19.16 5.95 39.69
C ALA A 507 -18.46 5.05 40.72
N LYS A 508 -17.20 5.34 41.08
CA LYS A 508 -16.51 4.66 42.19
C LYS A 508 -16.93 5.19 43.56
N GLU A 509 -17.42 6.43 43.64
CA GLU A 509 -17.94 7.01 44.89
C GLU A 509 -19.42 6.64 45.15
N GLU A 510 -20.20 6.29 44.12
CA GLU A 510 -21.60 5.86 44.28
C GLU A 510 -21.76 4.41 44.81
N GLU A 511 -20.72 3.57 44.80
CA GLU A 511 -20.79 2.21 45.40
C GLU A 511 -20.77 2.21 46.95
N ASP A 512 -20.41 3.33 47.60
CA ASP A 512 -20.31 3.42 49.07
C ASP A 512 -21.54 4.05 49.77
N THR A 513 -22.67 4.19 49.07
CA THR A 513 -23.94 4.59 49.71
C THR A 513 -24.95 3.42 49.70
N PRO A 514 -25.45 2.96 50.87
CA PRO A 514 -26.30 1.78 50.94
C PRO A 514 -27.66 2.10 50.29
N GLY A 515 -27.92 1.42 49.17
CA GLY A 515 -29.18 1.46 48.45
C GLY A 515 -30.39 1.21 49.34
N SER A 516 -31.40 2.04 49.13
CA SER A 516 -32.73 2.01 49.73
C SER A 516 -33.35 0.61 49.80
N GLN A 517 -33.87 0.29 50.99
CA GLN A 517 -34.63 -0.89 51.40
C GLN A 517 -35.48 -1.55 50.30
N SER A 518 -35.18 -2.82 50.00
CA SER A 518 -36.08 -3.73 49.31
C SER A 518 -37.29 -4.05 50.20
N LYS A 519 -38.42 -3.39 49.96
CA LYS A 519 -39.71 -3.85 50.51
C LYS A 519 -40.08 -5.16 49.83
N GLY A 520 -40.12 -6.24 50.60
CA GLY A 520 -40.51 -7.58 50.15
C GLY A 520 -41.91 -7.58 49.51
N LEU A 521 -42.02 -8.25 48.36
CA LEU A 521 -43.32 -8.50 47.71
C LEU A 521 -44.15 -9.46 48.56
N GLN A 522 -45.34 -9.03 48.98
CA GLN A 522 -46.40 -9.91 49.46
C GLN A 522 -47.06 -10.61 48.25
N LYS A 523 -47.48 -11.87 48.46
CA LYS A 523 -48.11 -12.73 47.44
C LYS A 523 -49.44 -12.14 46.99
N THR A 524 -49.58 -11.82 45.70
CA THR A 524 -50.86 -11.56 45.03
C THR A 524 -50.87 -12.15 43.62
N ASP A 525 -52.10 -12.41 43.12
CA ASP A 525 -52.41 -13.23 41.95
C ASP A 525 -51.62 -12.88 40.67
N LEU A 526 -51.35 -13.92 39.86
CA LEU A 526 -50.52 -13.88 38.65
C LEU A 526 -50.93 -12.76 37.67
N TYR A 527 -52.22 -12.42 37.61
CA TYR A 527 -52.75 -11.33 36.79
C TYR A 527 -52.37 -9.94 37.31
N HIS A 528 -52.34 -9.75 38.63
CA HIS A 528 -51.88 -8.51 39.27
C HIS A 528 -50.36 -8.33 39.16
N LEU A 529 -49.63 -9.45 39.15
CA LEU A 529 -48.19 -9.45 38.92
C LEU A 529 -47.85 -9.12 37.45
N GLN A 530 -48.62 -9.64 36.49
CA GLN A 530 -48.45 -9.32 35.08
C GLN A 530 -48.82 -7.87 34.76
N LYS A 531 -49.90 -7.36 35.36
CA LYS A 531 -50.32 -5.95 35.22
C LYS A 531 -49.32 -5.00 35.89
N SER A 532 -48.83 -5.33 37.09
CA SER A 532 -47.80 -4.51 37.76
C SER A 532 -46.44 -4.59 37.06
N LEU A 533 -46.08 -5.70 36.43
CA LEU A 533 -44.88 -5.80 35.59
C LEU A 533 -45.01 -4.99 34.29
N LEU A 534 -46.21 -4.95 33.69
CA LEU A 534 -46.50 -4.09 32.53
C LEU A 534 -46.48 -2.61 32.91
N GLU A 535 -47.10 -2.24 34.02
CA GLU A 535 -47.07 -0.87 34.55
C GLU A 535 -45.64 -0.48 34.99
N MET A 536 -44.86 -1.39 35.59
CA MET A 536 -43.43 -1.16 35.87
C MET A 536 -42.58 -1.10 34.61
N LYS A 537 -42.95 -1.78 33.52
CA LYS A 537 -42.28 -1.69 32.22
C LYS A 537 -42.60 -0.36 31.53
N GLU A 538 -43.83 0.13 31.65
CA GLU A 538 -44.25 1.43 31.15
C GLU A 538 -43.64 2.58 31.97
N LEU A 539 -43.61 2.47 33.29
CA LEU A 539 -42.92 3.40 34.18
C LEU A 539 -41.41 3.38 33.97
N ARG A 540 -40.77 2.22 33.76
CA ARG A 540 -39.34 2.16 33.36
C ARG A 540 -39.05 2.79 32.00
N ARG A 541 -40.05 2.87 31.10
CA ARG A 541 -39.90 3.53 29.79
C ARG A 541 -40.08 5.05 29.87
N THR A 542 -40.93 5.54 30.77
CA THR A 542 -41.20 6.98 30.94
C THR A 542 -40.33 7.64 32.02
N SER A 543 -39.82 6.87 32.99
CA SER A 543 -39.09 7.37 34.17
C SER A 543 -37.64 6.86 34.29
N LYS A 544 -37.05 6.28 33.23
CA LYS A 544 -35.59 6.25 33.15
C LYS A 544 -35.15 7.70 32.92
N LYS A 545 -34.79 8.41 34.01
CA LYS A 545 -33.89 9.55 33.88
C LYS A 545 -32.71 9.03 33.06
N GLN A 546 -32.48 9.59 31.86
CA GLN A 546 -31.29 9.27 31.10
C GLN A 546 -30.12 9.36 32.08
N THR A 547 -29.35 8.28 32.20
CA THR A 547 -28.17 8.30 33.07
C THR A 547 -27.28 9.46 32.61
N LYS A 548 -26.53 10.12 33.52
CA LYS A 548 -25.58 11.19 33.14
C LYS A 548 -24.70 10.74 31.95
N PHE A 549 -24.38 9.45 31.91
CA PHE A 549 -23.69 8.78 30.80
C PHE A 549 -24.48 8.76 29.48
N GLU A 550 -25.77 8.40 29.46
CA GLU A 550 -26.62 8.44 28.27
C GLU A 550 -26.77 9.87 27.72
N VAL A 551 -26.88 10.88 28.58
CA VAL A 551 -26.93 12.30 28.16
C VAL A 551 -25.60 12.74 27.54
N LEU A 552 -24.47 12.43 28.18
CA LEU A 552 -23.15 12.78 27.65
C LEU A 552 -22.84 12.03 26.36
N ARG A 553 -23.31 10.80 26.24
CA ARG A 553 -23.24 10.03 24.99
C ARG A 553 -24.05 10.68 23.87
N GLU A 554 -25.28 11.12 24.14
CA GLU A 554 -26.08 11.84 23.15
C GLU A 554 -25.41 13.15 22.74
N GLN A 555 -24.78 13.87 23.68
CA GLN A 555 -24.00 15.08 23.38
C GLN A 555 -22.79 14.78 22.49
N VAL A 556 -22.06 13.69 22.75
CA VAL A 556 -20.95 13.26 21.89
C VAL A 556 -21.44 12.89 20.50
N VAL A 557 -22.52 12.11 20.41
CA VAL A 557 -23.10 11.71 19.11
C VAL A 557 -23.61 12.93 18.34
N ASN A 558 -24.26 13.89 18.99
CA ASN A 558 -24.73 15.13 18.37
C ASN A 558 -23.56 16.05 17.98
N PHE A 559 -22.47 16.06 18.75
CA PHE A 559 -21.25 16.77 18.39
C PHE A 559 -20.60 16.16 17.15
N ILE A 560 -20.56 14.83 17.06
CA ILE A 560 -20.07 14.10 15.87
C ILE A 560 -20.97 14.42 14.67
N ASP A 561 -22.29 14.37 14.84
CA ASP A 561 -23.24 14.74 13.80
C ASP A 561 -23.01 16.18 13.32
N GLY A 562 -22.80 17.11 14.25
CA GLY A 562 -22.46 18.51 13.92
C GLY A 562 -21.12 18.66 13.21
N LEU A 563 -20.09 17.91 13.60
CA LEU A 563 -18.78 17.93 12.94
C LEU A 563 -18.85 17.38 11.53
N VAL A 564 -19.54 16.26 11.36
CA VAL A 564 -19.72 15.64 10.06
C VAL A 564 -20.53 16.67 9.22
N ARG A 565 -21.60 17.33 9.73
CA ARG A 565 -22.49 18.23 8.95
C ARG A 565 -21.77 19.48 8.48
N GLY A 566 -21.03 20.10 9.39
CA GLY A 566 -20.31 21.33 9.07
C GLY A 566 -19.15 21.15 8.09
N LEU A 567 -18.62 19.93 7.91
CA LEU A 567 -17.37 19.71 7.18
C LEU A 567 -17.48 18.74 5.99
N LEU A 568 -18.48 17.85 5.98
CA LEU A 568 -18.77 16.94 4.87
C LEU A 568 -19.88 17.46 3.95
N GLU A 569 -20.38 18.68 4.17
CA GLU A 569 -21.22 19.34 3.16
C GLU A 569 -20.43 19.45 1.85
N ILE A 570 -20.96 18.79 0.81
CA ILE A 570 -20.55 18.93 -0.58
C ILE A 570 -21.07 20.30 -1.05
N SER A 571 -20.52 21.38 -0.49
CA SER A 571 -20.93 22.75 -0.83
C SER A 571 -20.43 23.18 -2.23
N TYR A 572 -19.59 22.36 -2.86
CA TYR A 572 -19.17 22.48 -4.26
C TYR A 572 -19.32 21.15 -4.98
N GLY A 573 -20.56 20.70 -5.18
CA GLY A 573 -20.88 19.63 -6.13
C GLY A 573 -20.61 20.08 -7.57
N GLU A 574 -20.17 19.12 -8.39
CA GLU A 574 -19.79 19.18 -9.81
C GLU A 574 -20.43 20.29 -10.68
#